data_AF-A0A5C1HWB7-F1
#
_entry.id   AF-A0A5C1HWB7-F1
#
_cell.length_a   1.000
_cell.length_b   1.000
_cell.length_c   1.000
_cell.angle_alpha   90.00
_cell.angle_beta   90.00
_cell.angle_gamma   90.00
#
_symmetry.space_group_name_H-M   'P 1'
#
loop_
_entity.id
_entity.type
_entity.pdbx_description
1 polymer ?
#
loop_
_entity_poly.entity_id
_entity_poly.type
_entity_poly.pdbx_seq_one_letter_code
_entity_poly.pdbx_strand_id
1 'polypeptide(L)'
;MNEIYRFRRIENLLGQHQELVKQQIYFASPDQLNDPMEGYQDIFWKGDQVVWENFLINYLRCVSHIFFLYLLLGESKKLTPDDLPLYPYGIKQETPQSLAFFQKTKAAFFKHRFINTLPGVLADRTSPMRRRELSPYLSFVQHYAVNTVSDQYFQAGLSDKRLFYHDVPEMDKHLSRSHILVKLTNRLEKKLIGVTNSADLIFSIADQVRKQHSLAVKYNDMSSEHLNSNAYFLTMELPDIFLDKLEKIMFSDWYSASFLGNCTNSAIWGHYADNHRGACLIFSPDRIEEQITLNLTKVCDNSEAVSTSGLRPHYFQKIEYHNKHVEIDFFKSLGRAPLHTLNYLWYKNSSGKTSICAIDIDTDKWRKEYWENFKKAYSVKLEEWAYEEEYRLVINDILYEYTDPANRKLTYDFRQLKGIIFGMKMPLTDKRQIIKLIREKCAAQKREQFEFYEAYYNQSTGKIDRFKLDLFNKIL
;
A
#
# COMPACT_ATOMS: atom_id res chain seq x y z
N MET A 1 -28.76 3.66 12.07
CA MET A 1 -28.64 3.10 10.70
C MET A 1 -29.12 1.66 10.72
N ASN A 2 -30.19 1.36 9.99
CA ASN A 2 -30.87 0.05 10.00
C ASN A 2 -30.64 -0.74 8.71
N GLU A 3 -30.16 -0.08 7.65
CA GLU A 3 -29.84 -0.69 6.37
C GLU A 3 -28.48 -0.17 5.91
N ILE A 4 -27.76 -1.01 5.17
CA ILE A 4 -26.54 -0.64 4.49
C ILE A 4 -26.48 -1.31 3.12
N TYR A 5 -25.93 -0.61 2.14
CA TYR A 5 -26.13 -0.92 0.73
C TYR A 5 -24.84 -1.38 0.06
N ARG A 6 -24.88 -2.47 -0.71
CA ARG A 6 -23.74 -2.95 -1.51
C ARG A 6 -24.12 -3.06 -2.98
N PHE A 7 -23.57 -2.17 -3.79
CA PHE A 7 -23.82 -2.10 -5.22
C PHE A 7 -22.97 -3.13 -5.96
N ARG A 8 -23.57 -3.81 -6.94
CA ARG A 8 -22.93 -4.90 -7.67
C ARG A 8 -23.32 -4.94 -9.12
N ARG A 9 -22.31 -5.13 -9.98
CA ARG A 9 -22.50 -5.55 -11.37
C ARG A 9 -23.10 -6.95 -11.40
N ILE A 10 -23.89 -7.24 -12.43
CA ILE A 10 -24.55 -8.55 -12.54
C ILE A 10 -23.55 -9.70 -12.72
N GLU A 11 -22.45 -9.43 -13.43
CA GLU A 11 -21.33 -10.37 -13.62
C GLU A 11 -20.73 -10.84 -12.30
N ASN A 12 -20.67 -9.97 -11.29
CA ASN A 12 -20.20 -10.35 -9.96
C ASN A 12 -21.20 -11.25 -9.23
N LEU A 13 -22.50 -10.96 -9.35
CA LEU A 13 -23.55 -11.67 -8.63
C LEU A 13 -23.80 -13.07 -9.19
N LEU A 14 -23.88 -13.20 -10.51
CA LEU A 14 -24.32 -14.41 -11.22
C LEU A 14 -23.26 -14.99 -12.18
N GLY A 15 -22.38 -14.15 -12.73
CA GLY A 15 -21.39 -14.51 -13.75
C GLY A 15 -20.13 -15.12 -13.15
N GLN A 16 -18.95 -14.59 -13.49
CA GLN A 16 -17.64 -15.15 -13.15
C GLN A 16 -17.44 -15.37 -11.64
N HIS A 17 -17.86 -14.42 -10.79
CA HIS A 17 -17.59 -14.48 -9.35
C HIS A 17 -18.65 -15.25 -8.57
N GLN A 18 -19.91 -15.15 -9.01
CA GLN A 18 -21.07 -15.79 -8.38
C GLN A 18 -21.23 -15.41 -6.89
N GLU A 19 -20.96 -14.15 -6.54
CA GLU A 19 -20.99 -13.64 -5.15
C GLU A 19 -22.32 -13.99 -4.45
N LEU A 20 -23.45 -13.87 -5.15
CA LEU A 20 -24.76 -14.16 -4.58
C LEU A 20 -25.03 -15.67 -4.43
N VAL A 21 -24.58 -16.48 -5.39
CA VAL A 21 -24.73 -17.95 -5.35
C VAL A 21 -23.92 -18.52 -4.20
N LYS A 22 -22.67 -18.09 -4.07
CA LYS A 22 -21.71 -18.54 -3.05
C LYS A 22 -21.89 -17.87 -1.70
N GLN A 23 -22.70 -16.80 -1.62
CA GLN A 23 -22.92 -15.97 -0.43
C GLN A 23 -21.61 -15.35 0.09
N GLN A 24 -20.79 -14.87 -0.84
CA GLN A 24 -19.44 -14.40 -0.54
C GLN A 24 -19.31 -12.89 -0.74
N ILE A 25 -18.51 -12.27 0.11
CA ILE A 25 -18.00 -10.92 -0.01
C ILE A 25 -16.50 -11.01 -0.24
N TYR A 26 -16.05 -10.49 -1.39
CA TYR A 26 -14.63 -10.30 -1.66
C TYR A 26 -14.13 -8.99 -1.02
N PHE A 27 -12.97 -9.08 -0.38
CA PHE A 27 -12.22 -7.95 0.17
C PHE A 27 -11.09 -7.58 -0.79
N ALA A 28 -11.21 -6.40 -1.40
CA ALA A 28 -10.30 -5.88 -2.40
C ALA A 28 -9.05 -5.27 -1.77
N SER A 29 -7.90 -5.44 -2.42
CA SER A 29 -6.68 -4.71 -2.06
C SER A 29 -6.74 -3.26 -2.53
N PRO A 30 -5.91 -2.35 -1.97
CA PRO A 30 -5.98 -0.92 -2.29
C PRO A 30 -5.84 -0.61 -3.79
N ASP A 31 -5.00 -1.36 -4.51
CA ASP A 31 -4.80 -1.25 -5.96
C ASP A 31 -6.02 -1.65 -6.81
N GLN A 32 -7.01 -2.32 -6.20
CA GLN A 32 -8.26 -2.72 -6.84
C GLN A 32 -9.40 -1.75 -6.56
N LEU A 33 -9.18 -0.71 -5.75
CA LEU A 33 -10.17 0.31 -5.43
C LEU A 33 -10.21 1.37 -6.53
N ASN A 34 -11.33 2.08 -6.64
CA ASN A 34 -11.60 2.96 -7.77
C ASN A 34 -10.86 4.30 -7.70
N ASP A 35 -10.47 4.75 -6.51
CA ASP A 35 -9.66 5.95 -6.34
C ASP A 35 -8.19 5.56 -6.10
N PRO A 36 -7.26 5.99 -6.97
CA PRO A 36 -5.83 5.70 -6.81
C PRO A 36 -5.20 6.36 -5.58
N MET A 37 -5.89 7.32 -4.94
CA MET A 37 -5.47 7.93 -3.68
C MET A 37 -5.95 7.15 -2.45
N GLU A 38 -6.74 6.08 -2.62
CA GLU A 38 -7.13 5.23 -1.50
C GLU A 38 -5.94 4.45 -0.94
N GLY A 39 -5.79 4.47 0.39
CA GLY A 39 -4.61 3.92 1.04
C GLY A 39 -3.39 4.84 1.00
N TYR A 40 -3.45 5.97 0.29
CA TYR A 40 -2.34 6.91 0.25
C TYR A 40 -2.12 7.55 1.63
N GLN A 41 -0.88 7.47 2.08
CA GLN A 41 -0.39 8.12 3.28
C GLN A 41 0.68 9.13 2.87
N ASP A 42 0.64 10.33 3.44
CA ASP A 42 1.68 11.33 3.17
C ASP A 42 2.90 11.03 4.02
N ILE A 43 3.78 10.16 3.51
CA ILE A 43 4.94 9.68 4.23
C ILE A 43 6.07 10.70 4.14
N PHE A 44 6.61 11.05 5.30
CA PHE A 44 7.79 11.89 5.42
C PHE A 44 8.88 11.23 6.28
N TRP A 45 10.10 11.72 6.12
CA TRP A 45 11.27 11.29 6.87
C TRP A 45 11.83 12.47 7.65
N LYS A 46 11.91 12.31 8.98
CA LYS A 46 12.56 13.28 9.86
C LYS A 46 13.26 12.55 11.00
N GLY A 47 14.55 12.79 11.17
CA GLY A 47 15.32 12.08 12.19
C GLY A 47 16.73 12.60 12.34
N ASP A 48 17.43 12.05 13.34
CA ASP A 48 18.82 12.38 13.61
C ASP A 48 19.79 11.64 12.67
N GLN A 49 21.07 11.96 12.82
CA GLN A 49 22.13 11.37 11.99
C GLN A 49 22.16 9.82 12.05
N VAL A 50 21.72 9.20 13.17
CA VAL A 50 21.75 7.75 13.35
C VAL A 50 20.79 7.06 12.36
N VAL A 51 19.54 7.51 12.30
CA VAL A 51 18.56 6.91 11.37
C VAL A 51 18.89 7.20 9.90
N TRP A 52 19.51 8.34 9.60
CA TRP A 52 19.97 8.65 8.24
C TRP A 52 21.19 7.84 7.81
N GLU A 53 22.15 7.59 8.72
CA GLU A 53 23.26 6.67 8.48
C GLU A 53 22.71 5.27 8.16
N ASN A 54 21.77 4.81 8.99
CA ASN A 54 21.14 3.51 8.84
C ASN A 54 20.23 3.41 7.60
N PHE A 55 19.58 4.50 7.18
CA PHE A 55 18.86 4.57 5.92
C PHE A 55 19.79 4.27 4.72
N LEU A 56 20.97 4.89 4.68
CA LEU A 56 21.96 4.60 3.63
C LEU A 56 22.54 3.18 3.74
N ILE A 57 22.72 2.66 4.96
CA ILE A 57 23.18 1.27 5.17
C ILE A 57 22.14 0.28 4.65
N ASN A 58 20.85 0.47 4.96
CA ASN A 58 19.78 -0.39 4.46
C ASN A 58 19.65 -0.30 2.94
N TYR A 59 19.81 0.90 2.37
CA TYR A 59 19.89 1.07 0.93
C TYR A 59 21.05 0.26 0.33
N LEU A 60 22.26 0.36 0.90
CA LEU A 60 23.44 -0.39 0.45
C LEU A 60 23.25 -1.91 0.60
N ARG A 61 22.51 -2.39 1.60
CA ARG A 61 22.12 -3.81 1.72
C ARG A 61 21.27 -4.23 0.52
N CYS A 62 20.27 -3.43 0.15
CA CYS A 62 19.44 -3.70 -1.03
C CYS A 62 20.29 -3.70 -2.30
N VAL A 63 21.18 -2.72 -2.49
CA VAL A 63 22.08 -2.68 -3.65
C VAL A 63 22.98 -3.92 -3.70
N SER A 64 23.62 -4.29 -2.59
CA SER A 64 24.47 -5.48 -2.51
C SER A 64 23.69 -6.76 -2.85
N HIS A 65 22.47 -6.89 -2.34
CA HIS A 65 21.63 -8.06 -2.59
C HIS A 65 21.18 -8.17 -4.05
N ILE A 66 20.69 -7.08 -4.64
CA ILE A 66 20.26 -7.05 -6.05
C ILE A 66 21.45 -7.23 -6.99
N PHE A 67 22.63 -6.67 -6.66
CA PHE A 67 23.86 -6.92 -7.41
C PHE A 67 24.28 -8.39 -7.37
N PHE A 68 24.18 -9.05 -6.21
CA PHE A 68 24.41 -10.49 -6.09
C PHE A 68 23.44 -11.30 -6.95
N LEU A 69 22.15 -10.99 -6.91
CA LEU A 69 21.15 -11.67 -7.75
C LEU A 69 21.42 -11.42 -9.25
N TYR A 70 21.84 -10.22 -9.63
CA TYR A 70 22.26 -9.91 -11.00
C TYR A 70 23.44 -10.76 -11.44
N LEU A 71 24.47 -10.94 -10.61
CA LEU A 71 25.60 -11.82 -10.93
C LEU A 71 25.17 -13.29 -11.13
N LEU A 72 24.23 -13.77 -10.32
CA LEU A 72 23.75 -15.15 -10.40
C LEU A 72 22.82 -15.40 -11.59
N LEU A 73 21.91 -14.47 -11.85
CA LEU A 73 20.82 -14.66 -12.81
C LEU A 73 21.13 -14.05 -14.18
N GLY A 74 22.06 -13.10 -14.26
CA GLY A 74 22.28 -12.29 -15.45
C GLY A 74 20.97 -11.66 -15.92
N GLU A 75 20.63 -11.86 -17.18
CA GLU A 75 19.34 -11.47 -17.78
C GLU A 75 18.36 -12.66 -17.95
N SER A 76 18.73 -13.85 -17.47
CA SER A 76 17.93 -15.08 -17.70
C SER A 76 16.62 -15.14 -16.91
N LYS A 77 16.59 -14.48 -15.75
CA LYS A 77 15.39 -14.35 -14.90
C LYS A 77 15.24 -12.90 -14.48
N LYS A 78 14.06 -12.33 -14.77
CA LYS A 78 13.76 -10.93 -14.46
C LYS A 78 13.72 -10.70 -12.94
N LEU A 79 14.44 -9.68 -12.48
CA LEU A 79 14.36 -9.15 -11.12
C LEU A 79 13.12 -8.28 -10.97
N THR A 80 12.54 -8.34 -9.78
CA THR A 80 11.28 -7.69 -9.42
C THR A 80 11.43 -6.93 -8.11
N PRO A 81 10.53 -5.99 -7.80
CA PRO A 81 10.51 -5.31 -6.51
C PRO A 81 10.48 -6.28 -5.32
N ASP A 82 9.89 -7.46 -5.45
CA ASP A 82 9.79 -8.45 -4.36
C ASP A 82 11.11 -9.11 -3.99
N ASP A 83 12.15 -8.96 -4.82
CA ASP A 83 13.50 -9.44 -4.53
C ASP A 83 14.26 -8.52 -3.55
N LEU A 84 13.73 -7.37 -3.14
CA LEU A 84 14.39 -6.48 -2.17
C LEU A 84 14.33 -7.06 -0.73
N PRO A 85 15.47 -7.08 0.00
CA PRO A 85 15.56 -7.70 1.33
C PRO A 85 15.08 -6.76 2.47
N LEU A 86 13.90 -6.15 2.33
CA LEU A 86 13.38 -5.15 3.29
C LEU A 86 12.45 -5.73 4.37
N TYR A 87 12.09 -7.00 4.31
CA TYR A 87 11.14 -7.58 5.26
C TYR A 87 11.74 -7.75 6.68
N PRO A 88 11.00 -7.36 7.73
CA PRO A 88 11.50 -7.39 9.11
C PRO A 88 11.73 -8.79 9.67
N TYR A 89 11.17 -9.81 9.03
CA TYR A 89 11.35 -11.23 9.37
C TYR A 89 12.54 -11.87 8.62
N GLY A 90 13.23 -11.08 7.79
CA GLY A 90 14.15 -11.54 6.76
C GLY A 90 15.63 -11.30 7.02
N ILE A 91 16.05 -10.91 8.24
CA ILE A 91 17.45 -11.16 8.64
C ILE A 91 17.57 -12.66 8.90
N LYS A 92 17.42 -13.46 7.83
CA LYS A 92 18.03 -14.79 7.76
C LYS A 92 19.45 -14.60 8.21
N GLN A 93 19.88 -15.40 9.18
CA GLN A 93 21.19 -15.33 9.81
C GLN A 93 22.26 -15.12 8.73
N GLU A 94 22.73 -13.88 8.59
CA GLU A 94 23.86 -13.59 7.71
C GLU A 94 25.00 -14.45 8.22
N THR A 95 25.60 -15.24 7.34
CA THR A 95 26.78 -16.01 7.74
C THR A 95 27.85 -15.03 8.22
N PRO A 96 28.71 -15.40 9.18
CA PRO A 96 29.80 -14.53 9.62
C PRO A 96 30.63 -13.97 8.46
N GLN A 97 30.81 -14.76 7.40
CA GLN A 97 31.49 -14.37 6.16
C GLN A 97 30.73 -13.31 5.38
N SER A 98 29.41 -13.48 5.18
CA SER A 98 28.56 -12.49 4.51
C SER A 98 28.52 -11.17 5.27
N LEU A 99 28.38 -11.24 6.61
CA LEU A 99 28.41 -10.07 7.47
C LEU A 99 29.76 -9.35 7.38
N ALA A 100 30.88 -10.07 7.48
CA ALA A 100 32.21 -9.49 7.37
C ALA A 100 32.45 -8.82 6.00
N PHE A 101 32.01 -9.47 4.92
CA PHE A 101 32.06 -8.89 3.58
C PHE A 101 31.23 -7.61 3.49
N PHE A 102 29.99 -7.62 3.98
CA PHE A 102 29.14 -6.44 3.99
C PHE A 102 29.74 -5.30 4.85
N GLN A 103 30.37 -5.60 5.99
CA GLN A 103 31.06 -4.59 6.79
C GLN A 103 32.22 -3.93 6.03
N LYS A 104 32.99 -4.72 5.25
CA LYS A 104 34.04 -4.18 4.37
C LYS A 104 33.46 -3.28 3.29
N THR A 105 32.37 -3.70 2.65
CA THR A 105 31.65 -2.90 1.64
C THR A 105 31.08 -1.62 2.21
N LYS A 106 30.46 -1.68 3.39
CA LYS A 106 29.99 -0.50 4.14
C LYS A 106 31.14 0.46 4.43
N ALA A 107 32.27 -0.05 4.93
CA ALA A 107 33.42 0.78 5.21
C ALA A 107 33.95 1.46 3.93
N ALA A 108 34.04 0.74 2.81
CA ALA A 108 34.42 1.31 1.52
C ALA A 108 33.44 2.40 1.05
N PHE A 109 32.14 2.17 1.18
CA PHE A 109 31.09 3.11 0.79
C PHE A 109 31.16 4.43 1.58
N PHE A 110 31.38 4.37 2.89
CA PHE A 110 31.51 5.56 3.71
C PHE A 110 32.90 6.24 3.65
N LYS A 111 33.86 5.74 2.86
CA LYS A 111 35.14 6.45 2.65
C LYS A 111 34.96 7.75 1.86
N HIS A 112 33.99 7.78 0.94
CA HIS A 112 33.78 8.98 0.13
C HIS A 112 33.18 10.12 0.97
N ARG A 113 33.79 11.31 0.88
CA ARG A 113 33.45 12.47 1.72
C ARG A 113 31.97 12.83 1.68
N PHE A 114 31.37 12.86 0.49
CA PHE A 114 29.94 13.19 0.35
C PHE A 114 29.07 12.20 1.13
N ILE A 115 29.27 10.89 0.93
CA ILE A 115 28.49 9.83 1.56
C ILE A 115 28.66 9.89 3.08
N ASN A 116 29.88 10.07 3.57
CA ASN A 116 30.15 10.21 4.99
C ASN A 116 29.45 11.42 5.63
N THR A 117 29.36 12.54 4.92
CA THR A 117 28.70 13.75 5.45
C THR A 117 27.20 13.79 5.23
N LEU A 118 26.67 12.99 4.31
CA LEU A 118 25.26 13.04 3.89
C LEU A 118 24.28 12.81 5.05
N PRO A 119 24.46 11.82 5.96
CA PRO A 119 23.57 11.65 7.11
C PRO A 119 23.42 12.89 7.98
N GLY A 120 24.50 13.63 8.23
CA GLY A 120 24.45 14.87 9.01
C GLY A 120 23.72 15.98 8.25
N VAL A 121 23.96 16.10 6.94
CA VAL A 121 23.28 17.10 6.09
C VAL A 121 21.77 16.84 6.01
N LEU A 122 21.35 15.56 5.96
CA LEU A 122 19.94 15.16 5.97
C LEU A 122 19.30 15.37 7.36
N ALA A 123 20.04 15.12 8.44
CA ALA A 123 19.57 15.40 9.81
C ALA A 123 19.39 16.91 10.09
N ASP A 124 20.18 17.76 9.43
CA ASP A 124 20.12 19.23 9.56
C ASP A 124 18.92 19.88 8.85
N ARG A 125 18.09 19.10 8.16
CA ARG A 125 16.87 19.58 7.49
C ARG A 125 15.86 20.08 8.52
N THR A 126 15.34 21.28 8.33
CA THR A 126 14.31 21.84 9.22
C THR A 126 12.91 21.33 8.86
N SER A 127 12.62 21.20 7.57
CA SER A 127 11.38 20.63 7.06
C SER A 127 11.48 19.10 6.93
N PRO A 128 10.38 18.37 7.17
CA PRO A 128 10.28 16.96 6.83
C PRO A 128 10.56 16.72 5.34
N MET A 129 11.33 15.69 5.03
CA MET A 129 11.59 15.32 3.63
C MET A 129 10.54 14.32 3.15
N ARG A 130 10.06 14.49 1.93
CA ARG A 130 9.16 13.54 1.25
C ARG A 130 9.90 12.81 0.14
N ARG A 131 9.26 11.78 -0.43
CA ARG A 131 9.80 10.98 -1.54
C ARG A 131 10.37 11.81 -2.69
N ARG A 132 9.70 12.90 -3.09
CA ARG A 132 10.13 13.77 -4.19
C ARG A 132 11.52 14.39 -3.96
N GLU A 133 11.87 14.65 -2.69
CA GLU A 133 13.19 15.16 -2.33
C GLU A 133 14.21 14.02 -2.17
N LEU A 134 13.82 12.90 -1.55
CA LEU A 134 14.74 11.78 -1.31
C LEU A 134 15.15 11.03 -2.57
N SER A 135 14.25 10.88 -3.55
CA SER A 135 14.52 10.13 -4.78
C SER A 135 15.75 10.66 -5.54
N PRO A 136 15.88 11.98 -5.82
CA PRO A 136 17.09 12.54 -6.40
C PRO A 136 18.37 12.23 -5.61
N TYR A 137 18.35 12.35 -4.28
CA TYR A 137 19.52 12.03 -3.45
C TYR A 137 19.93 10.57 -3.59
N LEU A 138 18.96 9.64 -3.55
CA LEU A 138 19.23 8.23 -3.73
C LEU A 138 19.73 7.90 -5.14
N SER A 139 19.22 8.55 -6.19
CA SER A 139 19.75 8.36 -7.56
C SER A 139 21.25 8.70 -7.65
N PHE A 140 21.71 9.74 -6.96
CA PHE A 140 23.14 10.05 -6.89
C PHE A 140 23.93 9.03 -6.08
N VAL A 141 23.38 8.61 -4.94
CA VAL A 141 23.98 7.56 -4.11
C VAL A 141 24.07 6.23 -4.86
N GLN A 142 23.11 5.92 -5.73
CA GLN A 142 23.00 4.63 -6.41
C GLN A 142 24.20 4.31 -7.29
N HIS A 143 24.61 5.27 -8.13
CA HIS A 143 25.77 5.11 -9.00
C HIS A 143 27.04 4.82 -8.17
N TYR A 144 27.16 5.48 -7.02
CA TYR A 144 28.29 5.26 -6.11
C TYR A 144 28.19 3.94 -5.35
N ALA A 145 27.00 3.55 -4.92
CA ALA A 145 26.75 2.28 -4.24
C ALA A 145 27.05 1.08 -5.16
N VAL A 146 26.53 1.06 -6.39
CA VAL A 146 26.78 -0.03 -7.36
C VAL A 146 28.26 -0.15 -7.67
N ASN A 147 28.93 0.97 -7.92
CA ASN A 147 30.36 0.98 -8.18
C ASN A 147 31.16 0.42 -7.00
N THR A 148 30.85 0.89 -5.77
CA THR A 148 31.49 0.40 -4.54
C THR A 148 31.29 -1.09 -4.38
N VAL A 149 30.04 -1.58 -4.53
CA VAL A 149 29.72 -3.00 -4.43
C VAL A 149 30.49 -3.78 -5.49
N SER A 150 30.49 -3.33 -6.75
CA SER A 150 31.19 -4.03 -7.83
C SER A 150 32.70 -4.13 -7.59
N ASP A 151 33.35 -3.07 -7.12
CA ASP A 151 34.78 -3.15 -6.80
C ASP A 151 35.02 -4.14 -5.65
N GLN A 152 34.20 -4.13 -4.60
CA GLN A 152 34.35 -5.10 -3.51
C GLN A 152 34.17 -6.55 -3.94
N TYR A 153 33.24 -6.84 -4.84
CA TYR A 153 33.07 -8.19 -5.42
C TYR A 153 34.29 -8.59 -6.24
N PHE A 154 34.79 -7.70 -7.10
CA PHE A 154 35.99 -7.96 -7.90
C PHE A 154 37.23 -8.20 -7.05
N GLN A 155 37.48 -7.35 -6.04
CA GLN A 155 38.61 -7.49 -5.12
C GLN A 155 38.55 -8.76 -4.26
N ALA A 156 37.34 -9.31 -4.06
CA ALA A 156 37.14 -10.56 -3.34
C ALA A 156 37.18 -11.81 -4.25
N GLY A 157 37.37 -11.65 -5.56
CA GLY A 157 37.33 -12.74 -6.52
C GLY A 157 35.93 -13.33 -6.75
N LEU A 158 34.88 -12.58 -6.41
CA LEU A 158 33.48 -12.99 -6.57
C LEU A 158 32.87 -12.58 -7.93
N SER A 159 33.65 -11.88 -8.75
CA SER A 159 33.30 -11.49 -10.11
C SER A 159 34.56 -11.34 -10.96
N ASP A 160 34.55 -11.78 -12.21
CA ASP A 160 35.72 -11.75 -13.10
C ASP A 160 36.11 -10.34 -13.55
N LYS A 161 35.20 -9.37 -13.45
CA LYS A 161 35.42 -7.97 -13.83
C LYS A 161 34.62 -7.03 -12.94
N ARG A 162 35.04 -5.76 -12.90
CA ARG A 162 34.23 -4.68 -12.35
C ARG A 162 33.09 -4.34 -13.31
N LEU A 163 31.85 -4.47 -12.84
CA LEU A 163 30.61 -4.17 -13.55
C LEU A 163 30.12 -2.77 -13.17
N PHE A 164 29.61 -2.02 -14.15
CA PHE A 164 29.06 -0.67 -13.95
C PHE A 164 30.05 0.33 -13.27
N TYR A 165 31.34 0.01 -13.33
CA TYR A 165 32.39 0.74 -12.64
C TYR A 165 32.85 1.95 -13.46
N HIS A 166 33.04 3.05 -12.77
CA HIS A 166 33.54 4.34 -13.23
C HIS A 166 34.68 4.77 -12.31
N ASP A 167 35.70 5.46 -12.83
CA ASP A 167 36.84 5.87 -12.02
C ASP A 167 36.45 6.96 -11.00
N VAL A 168 37.18 6.99 -9.88
CA VAL A 168 36.94 7.89 -8.73
C VAL A 168 36.77 9.37 -9.14
N PRO A 169 37.58 9.97 -10.05
CA PRO A 169 37.41 11.37 -10.42
C PRO A 169 36.07 11.68 -11.11
N GLU A 170 35.54 10.74 -11.89
CA GLU A 170 34.25 10.90 -12.56
C GLU A 170 33.12 10.84 -11.53
N MET A 171 33.18 9.89 -10.60
CA MET A 171 32.24 9.78 -9.49
C MET A 171 32.25 11.01 -8.58
N ASP A 172 33.44 11.52 -8.25
CA ASP A 172 33.63 12.70 -7.42
C ASP A 172 32.94 13.92 -8.04
N LYS A 173 33.02 14.08 -9.37
CA LYS A 173 32.33 15.16 -10.09
C LYS A 173 30.81 15.06 -9.98
N HIS A 174 30.26 13.85 -10.13
CA HIS A 174 28.82 13.61 -10.00
C HIS A 174 28.32 13.84 -8.55
N LEU A 175 29.04 13.31 -7.56
CA LEU A 175 28.67 13.43 -6.14
C LEU A 175 28.87 14.86 -5.61
N SER A 176 29.90 15.58 -6.08
CA SER A 176 30.13 16.98 -5.69
C SER A 176 28.99 17.90 -6.13
N ARG A 177 28.40 17.66 -7.31
CA ARG A 177 27.21 18.41 -7.77
C ARG A 177 26.00 18.17 -6.86
N SER A 178 25.80 16.92 -6.43
CA SER A 178 24.74 16.57 -5.47
C SER A 178 24.96 17.22 -4.11
N HIS A 179 26.20 17.21 -3.60
CA HIS A 179 26.56 17.89 -2.34
C HIS A 179 26.22 19.38 -2.34
N ILE A 180 26.47 20.05 -3.47
CA ILE A 180 26.14 21.47 -3.64
C ILE A 180 24.63 21.65 -3.58
N LEU A 181 23.85 20.81 -4.27
CA LEU A 181 22.39 20.89 -4.26
C LEU A 181 21.83 20.76 -2.84
N VAL A 182 22.18 19.71 -2.09
CA VAL A 182 21.64 19.48 -0.74
C VAL A 182 21.99 20.64 0.20
N LYS A 183 23.25 21.10 0.16
CA LYS A 183 23.70 22.22 0.97
C LYS A 183 23.04 23.54 0.58
N LEU A 184 22.82 23.77 -0.71
CA LEU A 184 22.11 24.95 -1.19
C LEU A 184 20.66 24.93 -0.72
N THR A 185 19.98 23.80 -0.82
CA THR A 185 18.61 23.63 -0.31
C THR A 185 18.55 23.96 1.18
N ASN A 186 19.44 23.40 2.01
CA ASN A 186 19.47 23.70 3.45
C ASN A 186 19.75 25.18 3.74
N ARG A 187 20.64 25.82 2.97
CA ARG A 187 20.93 27.25 3.12
C ARG A 187 19.76 28.13 2.69
N LEU A 188 19.09 27.79 1.58
CA LEU A 188 17.94 28.52 1.07
C LEU A 188 16.79 28.43 2.08
N GLU A 189 16.51 27.25 2.60
CA GLU A 189 15.47 27.03 3.60
C GLU A 189 15.74 27.84 4.88
N LYS A 190 16.98 27.79 5.40
CA LYS A 190 17.39 28.60 6.57
C LYS A 190 17.36 30.11 6.32
N LYS A 191 17.39 30.57 5.07
CA LYS A 191 17.30 32.00 4.72
C LYS A 191 15.87 32.45 4.41
N LEU A 192 15.03 31.54 3.92
CA LEU A 192 13.63 31.77 3.54
C LEU A 192 12.67 31.37 4.67
N ILE A 193 13.08 31.56 5.92
CA ILE A 193 12.29 31.20 7.10
C ILE A 193 10.89 31.83 6.98
N GLY A 194 9.85 30.98 6.91
CA GLY A 194 8.45 31.40 6.75
C GLY A 194 7.86 31.23 5.34
N VAL A 195 8.68 30.96 4.31
CA VAL A 195 8.18 30.53 2.99
C VAL A 195 8.01 29.02 3.01
N THR A 196 6.83 28.55 3.42
CA THR A 196 6.43 27.15 3.26
C THR A 196 6.58 26.71 1.80
N ASN A 197 7.10 25.50 1.58
CA ASN A 197 7.16 24.78 0.29
C ASN A 197 8.27 25.19 -0.70
N SER A 198 9.29 25.97 -0.31
CA SER A 198 10.38 26.31 -1.25
C SER A 198 11.19 25.08 -1.71
N ALA A 199 11.47 24.14 -0.80
CA ALA A 199 12.12 22.87 -1.14
C ALA A 199 11.21 22.00 -2.02
N ASP A 200 9.92 21.90 -1.68
CA ASP A 200 8.95 21.14 -2.47
C ASP A 200 8.83 21.67 -3.90
N LEU A 201 8.88 22.99 -4.11
CA LEU A 201 8.90 23.56 -5.46
C LEU A 201 10.14 23.13 -6.24
N ILE A 202 11.34 23.28 -5.65
CA ILE A 202 12.60 22.87 -6.30
C ILE A 202 12.55 21.38 -6.68
N PHE A 203 12.12 20.52 -5.75
CA PHE A 203 12.08 19.08 -6.00
C PHE A 203 10.92 18.65 -6.90
N SER A 204 9.82 19.41 -6.96
CA SER A 204 8.76 19.19 -7.94
C SER A 204 9.25 19.45 -9.36
N ILE A 205 10.02 20.52 -9.58
CA ILE A 205 10.63 20.84 -10.88
C ILE A 205 11.68 19.77 -11.23
N ALA A 206 12.55 19.42 -10.29
CA ALA A 206 13.55 18.39 -10.49
C ALA A 206 12.92 17.02 -10.84
N ASP A 207 11.85 16.63 -10.14
CA ASP A 207 11.12 15.39 -10.41
C ASP A 207 10.41 15.42 -11.78
N GLN A 208 9.80 16.56 -12.17
CA GLN A 208 9.22 16.73 -13.50
C GLN A 208 10.26 16.60 -14.62
N VAL A 209 11.40 17.30 -14.49
CA VAL A 209 12.50 17.22 -15.45
C VAL A 209 13.04 15.80 -15.54
N ARG A 210 13.22 15.13 -14.39
CA ARG A 210 13.67 13.74 -14.34
C ARG A 210 12.70 12.79 -15.02
N LYS A 211 11.39 12.93 -14.77
CA LYS A 211 10.34 12.11 -15.41
C LYS A 211 10.30 12.32 -16.92
N GLN A 212 10.39 13.57 -17.38
CA GLN A 212 10.45 13.88 -18.82
C GLN A 212 11.71 13.32 -19.46
N HIS A 213 12.88 13.49 -18.82
CA HIS A 213 14.14 12.93 -19.31
C HIS A 213 14.09 11.39 -19.35
N SER A 214 13.58 10.75 -18.30
CA SER A 214 13.38 9.29 -18.26
C SER A 214 12.49 8.83 -19.42
N LEU A 215 11.37 9.49 -19.65
CA LEU A 215 10.48 9.17 -20.76
C LEU A 215 11.15 9.40 -22.13
N ALA A 216 11.90 10.50 -22.30
CA ALA A 216 12.61 10.79 -23.54
C ALA A 216 13.70 9.76 -23.83
N VAL A 217 14.47 9.33 -22.82
CA VAL A 217 15.43 8.23 -22.94
C VAL A 217 14.71 6.93 -23.32
N LYS A 218 13.62 6.59 -22.63
CA LYS A 218 12.81 5.38 -22.92
C LYS A 218 12.20 5.40 -24.33
N TYR A 219 11.84 6.56 -24.84
CA TYR A 219 11.30 6.73 -26.18
C TYR A 219 12.39 6.60 -27.26
N ASN A 220 13.58 7.14 -27.00
CA ASN A 220 14.71 7.11 -27.94
C ASN A 220 15.46 5.76 -27.93
N ASP A 221 15.40 5.02 -26.82
CA ASP A 221 15.88 3.64 -26.76
C ASP A 221 14.85 2.72 -27.42
N MET A 222 15.02 2.47 -28.73
CA MET A 222 14.07 1.66 -29.50
C MET A 222 14.07 0.17 -29.13
N SER A 223 14.94 -0.28 -28.21
CA SER A 223 14.99 -1.66 -27.75
C SER A 223 14.26 -1.82 -26.42
N SER A 224 13.07 -2.42 -26.44
CA SER A 224 12.34 -2.78 -25.22
C SER A 224 13.14 -3.72 -24.29
N GLU A 225 14.19 -4.36 -24.79
CA GLU A 225 15.07 -5.26 -24.04
C GLU A 225 15.95 -4.54 -23.02
N HIS A 226 16.53 -3.37 -23.33
CA HIS A 226 17.40 -2.66 -22.38
C HIS A 226 16.61 -2.12 -21.19
N LEU A 227 15.46 -1.49 -21.45
CA LEU A 227 14.56 -0.97 -20.42
C LEU A 227 14.00 -2.07 -19.51
N ASN A 228 13.87 -3.28 -20.05
CA ASN A 228 13.44 -4.46 -19.30
C ASN A 228 14.61 -5.31 -18.77
N SER A 229 15.85 -4.81 -18.82
CA SER A 229 17.01 -5.54 -18.29
C SER A 229 17.11 -5.46 -16.76
N ASN A 230 17.81 -6.42 -16.17
CA ASN A 230 18.19 -6.42 -14.76
C ASN A 230 19.29 -5.38 -14.49
N ALA A 231 20.15 -5.09 -15.47
CA ALA A 231 21.09 -3.98 -15.40
C ALA A 231 20.37 -2.62 -15.20
N TYR A 232 19.30 -2.36 -15.94
CA TYR A 232 18.49 -1.15 -15.79
C TYR A 232 17.76 -1.12 -14.44
N PHE A 233 17.16 -2.24 -14.04
CA PHE A 233 16.54 -2.39 -12.71
C PHE A 233 17.50 -2.00 -11.58
N LEU A 234 18.72 -2.55 -11.61
CA LEU A 234 19.75 -2.28 -10.62
C LEU A 234 20.24 -0.82 -10.69
N THR A 235 20.62 -0.32 -11.86
CA THR A 235 21.33 0.97 -11.95
C THR A 235 20.40 2.19 -11.92
N MET A 236 19.14 2.05 -12.35
CA MET A 236 18.23 3.17 -12.56
C MET A 236 16.95 3.09 -11.72
N GLU A 237 16.30 1.93 -11.61
CA GLU A 237 14.97 1.82 -10.96
C GLU A 237 15.05 1.58 -9.45
N LEU A 238 16.12 0.95 -8.96
CA LEU A 238 16.29 0.57 -7.57
C LEU A 238 16.09 1.72 -6.54
N PRO A 239 16.52 2.99 -6.77
CA PRO A 239 16.21 4.10 -5.86
C PRO A 239 14.72 4.28 -5.60
N ASP A 240 13.89 4.31 -6.65
CA ASP A 240 12.46 4.56 -6.55
C ASP A 240 11.75 3.33 -5.96
N ILE A 241 12.16 2.12 -6.37
CA ILE A 241 11.63 0.85 -5.84
C ILE A 241 11.93 0.70 -4.34
N PHE A 242 13.13 1.10 -3.89
CA PHE A 242 13.48 1.08 -2.48
C PHE A 242 12.53 1.98 -1.68
N LEU A 243 12.30 3.21 -2.14
CA LEU A 243 11.37 4.13 -1.47
C LEU A 243 9.93 3.58 -1.46
N ASP A 244 9.45 2.99 -2.56
CA ASP A 244 8.14 2.32 -2.62
C ASP A 244 8.01 1.19 -1.59
N LYS A 245 9.08 0.39 -1.44
CA LYS A 245 9.09 -0.72 -0.49
C LYS A 245 9.18 -0.27 0.96
N LEU A 246 9.77 0.89 1.26
CA LEU A 246 9.79 1.43 2.61
C LEU A 246 8.37 1.72 3.13
N GLU A 247 7.46 2.15 2.27
CA GLU A 247 6.07 2.39 2.65
C GLU A 247 5.39 1.08 3.11
N LYS A 248 5.70 -0.04 2.43
CA LYS A 248 5.10 -1.36 2.73
C LYS A 248 5.60 -2.01 4.03
N ILE A 249 6.74 -1.59 4.57
CA ILE A 249 7.25 -2.14 5.84
C ILE A 249 6.69 -1.43 7.08
N MET A 250 6.04 -0.27 6.89
CA MET A 250 5.45 0.48 7.99
C MET A 250 4.22 -0.21 8.56
N PHE A 251 3.32 -0.67 7.68
CA PHE A 251 2.02 -1.23 8.06
C PHE A 251 1.70 -2.54 7.34
N SER A 252 0.85 -3.36 7.95
CA SER A 252 0.36 -4.59 7.31
C SER A 252 -0.52 -4.25 6.11
N ASP A 253 -0.55 -5.17 5.14
CA ASP A 253 -1.54 -5.09 4.06
C ASP A 253 -2.95 -5.17 4.65
N TRP A 254 -3.88 -4.48 4.00
CA TRP A 254 -5.29 -4.46 4.38
C TRP A 254 -6.15 -4.66 3.14
N TYR A 255 -7.29 -5.28 3.34
CA TYR A 255 -8.26 -5.54 2.29
C TYR A 255 -9.63 -5.08 2.76
N SER A 256 -10.44 -4.52 1.87
CA SER A 256 -11.71 -3.91 2.24
C SER A 256 -12.89 -4.30 1.37
N ALA A 257 -14.06 -4.24 1.98
CA ALA A 257 -15.34 -4.40 1.31
C ALA A 257 -16.20 -3.16 1.61
N SER A 258 -16.49 -2.39 0.56
CA SER A 258 -17.24 -1.12 0.64
C SER A 258 -18.75 -1.29 0.60
N PHE A 259 -19.43 -0.52 1.43
CA PHE A 259 -20.87 -0.42 1.55
C PHE A 259 -21.25 1.05 1.70
N LEU A 260 -22.50 1.41 1.40
CA LEU A 260 -22.95 2.78 1.37
C LEU A 260 -24.12 2.99 2.34
N GLY A 261 -24.19 4.16 2.94
CA GLY A 261 -25.29 4.56 3.83
C GLY A 261 -26.60 4.86 3.09
N ASN A 262 -26.54 5.07 1.77
CA ASN A 262 -27.65 5.50 0.95
C ASN A 262 -27.60 4.82 -0.44
N CYS A 263 -28.75 4.70 -1.11
CA CYS A 263 -28.87 4.15 -2.47
C CYS A 263 -29.49 5.11 -3.50
N THR A 264 -29.68 6.39 -3.17
CA THR A 264 -30.45 7.35 -3.98
C THR A 264 -29.62 8.15 -5.00
N ASN A 265 -28.29 8.10 -4.90
CA ASN A 265 -27.40 8.83 -5.80
C ASN A 265 -27.24 8.11 -7.15
N SER A 266 -27.57 8.80 -8.26
CA SER A 266 -27.50 8.20 -9.61
C SER A 266 -26.09 7.86 -10.08
N ALA A 267 -25.08 8.64 -9.69
CA ALA A 267 -23.69 8.38 -10.08
C ALA A 267 -23.19 7.05 -9.51
N ILE A 268 -23.60 6.72 -8.29
CA ILE A 268 -23.26 5.45 -7.60
C ILE A 268 -23.79 4.25 -8.39
N TRP A 269 -25.04 4.30 -8.87
CA TRP A 269 -25.59 3.26 -9.74
C TRP A 269 -24.86 3.17 -11.09
N GLY A 270 -24.38 4.31 -11.60
CA GLY A 270 -23.52 4.40 -12.78
C GLY A 270 -22.21 3.61 -12.60
N HIS A 271 -21.44 3.97 -11.59
CA HIS A 271 -20.10 3.43 -11.34
C HIS A 271 -20.12 1.98 -10.83
N TYR A 272 -20.98 1.68 -9.85
CA TYR A 272 -20.90 0.44 -9.07
C TYR A 272 -21.93 -0.63 -9.46
N ALA A 273 -23.02 -0.24 -10.13
CA ALA A 273 -24.06 -1.15 -10.61
C ALA A 273 -24.15 -1.17 -12.14
N ASP A 274 -23.00 -1.11 -12.83
CA ASP A 274 -22.87 -1.27 -14.27
C ASP A 274 -23.85 -0.41 -15.08
N ASN A 275 -23.79 0.91 -14.89
CA ASN A 275 -24.71 1.85 -15.55
C ASN A 275 -26.19 1.49 -15.35
N HIS A 276 -26.56 1.15 -14.11
CA HIS A 276 -27.90 0.68 -13.70
C HIS A 276 -28.36 -0.68 -14.25
N ARG A 277 -27.46 -1.52 -14.80
CA ARG A 277 -27.77 -2.89 -15.21
C ARG A 277 -27.58 -3.91 -14.08
N GLY A 278 -26.83 -3.54 -13.05
CA GLY A 278 -26.59 -4.32 -11.85
C GLY A 278 -27.67 -4.17 -10.78
N ALA A 279 -27.35 -4.61 -9.56
CA ALA A 279 -28.24 -4.58 -8.41
C ALA A 279 -27.61 -3.86 -7.21
N CYS A 280 -28.44 -3.51 -6.24
CA CYS A 280 -28.00 -3.07 -4.92
C CYS A 280 -28.53 -4.06 -3.86
N LEU A 281 -27.61 -4.69 -3.13
CA LEU A 281 -27.92 -5.58 -2.02
C LEU A 281 -28.16 -4.75 -0.75
N ILE A 282 -29.24 -5.05 -0.02
CA ILE A 282 -29.61 -4.39 1.22
C ILE A 282 -29.26 -5.32 2.38
N PHE A 283 -28.32 -4.91 3.23
CA PHE A 283 -27.99 -5.63 4.44
C PHE A 283 -28.65 -4.96 5.65
N SER A 284 -29.15 -5.77 6.58
CA SER A 284 -29.61 -5.37 7.91
C SER A 284 -28.51 -5.76 8.90
N PRO A 285 -27.59 -4.85 9.23
CA PRO A 285 -26.48 -5.18 10.13
C PRO A 285 -26.98 -5.36 11.57
N ASP A 286 -26.27 -6.19 12.33
CA ASP A 286 -26.49 -6.32 13.77
C ASP A 286 -25.87 -5.12 14.50
N ARG A 287 -26.21 -4.95 15.78
CA ARG A 287 -25.59 -3.96 16.66
C ARG A 287 -24.94 -4.65 17.84
N ILE A 288 -23.68 -4.33 18.07
CA ILE A 288 -22.96 -4.68 19.29
C ILE A 288 -22.47 -3.36 19.86
N GLU A 289 -22.94 -3.01 21.06
CA GLU A 289 -22.78 -1.68 21.65
C GLU A 289 -23.31 -0.58 20.70
N GLU A 290 -22.48 0.39 20.33
CA GLU A 290 -22.83 1.49 19.42
C GLU A 290 -22.45 1.23 17.96
N GLN A 291 -21.75 0.13 17.66
CA GLN A 291 -21.23 -0.18 16.34
C GLN A 291 -22.13 -1.19 15.59
N ILE A 292 -22.20 -1.03 14.27
CA ILE A 292 -22.93 -1.97 13.41
C ILE A 292 -21.97 -3.04 12.88
N THR A 293 -22.47 -4.27 12.72
CA THR A 293 -21.65 -5.43 12.34
C THR A 293 -22.31 -6.29 11.26
N LEU A 294 -21.47 -6.99 10.49
CA LEU A 294 -21.87 -8.07 9.60
C LEU A 294 -21.17 -9.35 10.03
N ASN A 295 -21.94 -10.44 10.20
CA ASN A 295 -21.39 -11.73 10.55
C ASN A 295 -20.79 -12.38 9.31
N LEU A 296 -19.49 -12.63 9.33
CA LEU A 296 -18.72 -13.28 8.27
C LEU A 296 -17.98 -14.50 8.80
N THR A 297 -17.75 -15.49 7.95
CA THR A 297 -16.97 -16.67 8.29
C THR A 297 -15.52 -16.29 8.55
N LYS A 298 -14.98 -16.73 9.69
CA LYS A 298 -13.57 -16.62 10.05
C LYS A 298 -13.03 -18.00 10.42
N VAL A 299 -11.82 -18.32 9.95
CA VAL A 299 -11.08 -19.52 10.40
C VAL A 299 -10.73 -19.31 11.88
N CYS A 300 -11.18 -20.23 12.74
CA CYS A 300 -11.05 -20.10 14.19
C CYS A 300 -9.90 -20.96 14.75
N ASP A 301 -9.63 -22.13 14.16
CA ASP A 301 -8.52 -23.01 14.56
C ASP A 301 -7.79 -23.57 13.34
N ASN A 302 -6.45 -23.51 13.37
CA ASN A 302 -5.56 -24.27 12.47
C ASN A 302 -4.91 -25.40 13.28
N SER A 303 -5.69 -26.41 13.67
CA SER A 303 -5.12 -27.70 14.07
C SER A 303 -4.92 -28.55 12.81
N GLU A 304 -3.83 -29.32 12.73
CA GLU A 304 -3.36 -30.01 11.51
C GLU A 304 -4.36 -31.00 10.86
N ALA A 305 -5.55 -31.22 11.45
CA ALA A 305 -6.54 -32.16 10.95
C ALA A 305 -7.85 -31.53 10.43
N VAL A 306 -8.32 -30.39 10.96
CA VAL A 306 -9.57 -29.73 10.53
C VAL A 306 -9.54 -28.23 10.86
N SER A 307 -9.72 -27.37 9.85
CA SER A 307 -10.00 -25.96 10.08
C SER A 307 -11.46 -25.75 10.43
N THR A 308 -11.73 -25.31 11.66
CA THR A 308 -13.09 -24.93 12.07
C THR A 308 -13.34 -23.48 11.62
N SER A 309 -14.37 -23.29 10.77
CA SER A 309 -14.82 -21.96 10.36
C SER A 309 -16.15 -21.62 11.03
N GLY A 310 -16.27 -20.39 11.52
CA GLY A 310 -17.47 -19.94 12.22
C GLY A 310 -17.82 -18.50 11.86
N LEU A 311 -19.12 -18.17 11.91
CA LEU A 311 -19.59 -16.80 11.75
C LEU A 311 -19.16 -15.94 12.95
N ARG A 312 -18.53 -14.80 12.68
CA ARG A 312 -18.08 -13.82 13.67
C ARG A 312 -18.45 -12.40 13.24
N PRO A 313 -18.78 -11.52 14.19
CA PRO A 313 -19.10 -10.13 13.87
C PRO A 313 -17.87 -9.41 13.32
N HIS A 314 -18.02 -8.76 12.16
CA HIS A 314 -17.06 -7.84 11.57
C HIS A 314 -17.64 -6.43 11.63
N TYR A 315 -16.87 -5.50 12.20
CA TYR A 315 -17.31 -4.14 12.49
C TYR A 315 -17.17 -3.25 11.26
N PHE A 316 -18.24 -2.53 10.92
CA PHE A 316 -18.15 -1.49 9.89
C PHE A 316 -17.41 -0.28 10.42
N GLN A 317 -16.40 0.16 9.67
CA GLN A 317 -15.72 1.42 9.83
C GLN A 317 -16.43 2.46 8.96
N LYS A 318 -16.93 3.53 9.57
CA LYS A 318 -17.44 4.67 8.81
C LYS A 318 -16.26 5.41 8.19
N ILE A 319 -16.39 5.78 6.91
CA ILE A 319 -15.39 6.59 6.24
C ILE A 319 -15.53 8.05 6.68
N GLU A 320 -14.38 8.65 6.98
CA GLU A 320 -14.23 10.07 7.19
C GLU A 320 -13.71 10.72 5.90
N TYR A 321 -14.20 11.92 5.62
CA TYR A 321 -13.84 12.66 4.42
C TYR A 321 -13.02 13.88 4.81
N HIS A 322 -11.84 14.01 4.19
CA HIS A 322 -10.86 15.04 4.52
C HIS A 322 -10.12 15.48 3.25
N ASN A 323 -9.79 16.77 3.14
CA ASN A 323 -9.03 17.32 2.01
C ASN A 323 -7.51 17.07 2.06
N LYS A 324 -7.02 16.42 3.12
CA LYS A 324 -5.60 16.13 3.32
C LYS A 324 -5.42 14.73 3.89
N HIS A 325 -4.46 14.02 3.32
CA HIS A 325 -4.01 12.74 3.87
C HIS A 325 -3.24 12.95 5.17
N VAL A 326 -3.21 11.90 5.98
CA VAL A 326 -2.46 11.90 7.23
C VAL A 326 -0.97 11.88 6.93
N GLU A 327 -0.24 12.80 7.54
CA GLU A 327 1.21 12.81 7.50
C GLU A 327 1.76 11.75 8.46
N ILE A 328 2.68 10.92 7.98
CA ILE A 328 3.25 9.81 8.75
C ILE A 328 4.78 9.89 8.72
N ASP A 329 5.38 9.95 9.91
CA ASP A 329 6.83 9.89 10.07
C ASP A 329 7.30 8.43 9.91
N PHE A 330 8.02 8.15 8.83
CA PHE A 330 8.55 6.82 8.53
C PHE A 330 9.40 6.28 9.68
N PHE A 331 10.33 7.08 10.22
CA PHE A 331 11.27 6.61 11.26
C PHE A 331 10.60 6.33 12.60
N LYS A 332 9.33 6.70 12.76
CA LYS A 332 8.53 6.43 13.96
C LYS A 332 7.38 5.46 13.70
N SER A 333 7.26 4.89 12.51
CA SER A 333 6.10 4.09 12.10
C SER A 333 6.48 2.69 11.61
N LEU A 334 7.52 2.09 12.17
CA LEU A 334 8.05 0.78 11.77
C LEU A 334 7.52 -0.37 12.66
N GLY A 335 6.22 -0.38 12.96
CA GLY A 335 5.63 -1.28 13.96
C GLY A 335 5.47 -2.75 13.56
N ARG A 336 5.72 -3.09 12.28
CA ARG A 336 5.74 -4.50 11.84
C ARG A 336 6.96 -5.28 12.33
N ALA A 337 8.03 -4.59 12.73
CA ALA A 337 9.30 -5.22 13.04
C ALA A 337 9.51 -5.32 14.56
N PRO A 338 10.04 -6.45 15.07
CA PRO A 338 10.46 -6.54 16.46
C PRO A 338 11.50 -5.49 16.83
N LEU A 339 11.50 -5.02 18.08
CA LEU A 339 12.40 -3.96 18.55
C LEU A 339 13.89 -4.30 18.36
N HIS A 340 14.29 -5.56 18.47
CA HIS A 340 15.67 -5.97 18.21
C HIS A 340 16.08 -5.76 16.75
N THR A 341 15.20 -6.10 15.79
CA THR A 341 15.37 -5.84 14.36
C THR A 341 15.46 -4.34 14.09
N LEU A 342 14.57 -3.56 14.70
CA LEU A 342 14.58 -2.09 14.57
C LEU A 342 15.87 -1.46 15.11
N ASN A 343 16.35 -1.94 16.25
CA ASN A 343 17.63 -1.50 16.81
C ASN A 343 18.79 -1.82 15.88
N TYR A 344 18.82 -3.01 15.29
CA TYR A 344 19.88 -3.43 14.38
C TYR A 344 19.84 -2.69 13.03
N LEU A 345 18.66 -2.47 12.46
CA LEU A 345 18.52 -1.89 11.13
C LEU A 345 18.40 -0.36 11.14
N TRP A 346 17.81 0.25 12.16
CA TRP A 346 17.38 1.66 12.11
C TRP A 346 17.84 2.50 13.29
N TYR A 347 17.74 1.99 14.52
CA TYR A 347 17.82 2.84 15.70
C TYR A 347 19.15 2.88 16.42
N LYS A 348 20.08 1.96 16.13
CA LYS A 348 21.44 2.00 16.70
C LYS A 348 22.48 2.09 15.60
N ASN A 349 23.51 2.90 15.81
CA ASN A 349 24.67 2.93 14.92
C ASN A 349 25.77 1.97 15.39
N SER A 350 26.88 1.94 14.65
CA SER A 350 28.05 1.09 14.95
C SER A 350 28.72 1.37 16.30
N SER A 351 28.56 2.58 16.86
CA SER A 351 29.06 2.95 18.19
C SER A 351 28.11 2.58 19.34
N GLY A 352 26.93 2.04 19.03
CA GLY A 352 25.88 1.74 20.01
C GLY A 352 25.01 2.95 20.40
N LYS A 353 25.23 4.13 19.80
CA LYS A 353 24.40 5.31 20.01
C LYS A 353 22.98 5.03 19.49
N THR A 354 21.99 5.28 20.34
CA THR A 354 20.58 5.12 20.01
C THR A 354 20.01 6.42 19.44
N SER A 355 19.19 6.33 18.40
CA SER A 355 18.51 7.46 17.78
C SER A 355 17.43 8.04 18.68
N ILE A 356 17.21 9.36 18.60
CA ILE A 356 16.06 10.01 19.22
C ILE A 356 14.72 9.47 18.72
N CYS A 357 14.68 8.90 17.50
CA CYS A 357 13.45 8.33 16.93
C CYS A 357 12.99 7.07 17.67
N ALA A 358 13.88 6.44 18.44
CA ALA A 358 13.61 5.21 19.16
C ALA A 358 13.02 5.40 20.56
N ILE A 359 13.04 6.62 21.11
CA ILE A 359 12.76 6.90 22.53
C ILE A 359 11.35 6.44 22.94
N ASP A 360 10.35 6.72 22.10
CA ASP A 360 8.95 6.43 22.41
C ASP A 360 8.44 5.14 21.75
N ILE A 361 9.28 4.45 20.97
CA ILE A 361 8.87 3.24 20.23
C ILE A 361 8.47 2.14 21.22
N ASP A 362 7.38 1.46 20.90
CA ASP A 362 6.82 0.36 21.69
C ASP A 362 6.37 0.76 23.12
N THR A 363 6.07 2.03 23.33
CA THR A 363 5.28 2.49 24.48
C THR A 363 3.77 2.33 24.21
N ASP A 364 2.93 2.30 25.24
CA ASP A 364 1.46 2.22 25.05
C ASP A 364 0.91 3.38 24.22
N LYS A 365 1.42 4.59 24.47
CA LYS A 365 1.07 5.79 23.73
C LYS A 365 1.41 5.62 22.25
N TRP A 366 2.64 5.20 21.96
CA TRP A 366 3.08 4.99 20.58
C TRP A 366 2.30 3.88 19.88
N ARG A 367 2.03 2.75 20.55
CA ARG A 367 1.21 1.66 19.97
C ARG A 367 -0.18 2.15 19.59
N LYS A 368 -0.80 2.95 20.45
CA LYS A 368 -2.11 3.56 20.18
C LYS A 368 -2.05 4.48 18.95
N GLU A 369 -1.09 5.41 18.91
CA GLU A 369 -0.90 6.34 17.79
C GLU A 369 -0.60 5.61 16.47
N TYR A 370 0.24 4.57 16.51
CA TYR A 370 0.57 3.73 15.36
C TYR A 370 -0.68 3.07 14.77
N TRP A 371 -1.52 2.45 15.60
CA TRP A 371 -2.74 1.78 15.13
C TRP A 371 -3.82 2.76 14.67
N GLU A 372 -3.93 3.94 15.29
CA GLU A 372 -4.80 5.00 14.80
C GLU A 372 -4.35 5.52 13.43
N ASN A 373 -3.04 5.72 13.22
CA ASN A 373 -2.51 6.13 11.92
C ASN A 373 -2.70 5.04 10.86
N PHE A 374 -2.52 3.77 11.21
CA PHE A 374 -2.83 2.67 10.32
C PHE A 374 -4.31 2.64 9.94
N LYS A 375 -5.20 2.84 10.92
CA LYS A 375 -6.65 2.89 10.69
C LYS A 375 -7.04 3.95 9.68
N LYS A 376 -6.43 5.13 9.75
CA LYS A 376 -6.71 6.24 8.83
C LYS A 376 -6.38 5.91 7.37
N ALA A 377 -5.44 4.98 7.11
CA ALA A 377 -5.10 4.55 5.74
C ALA A 377 -6.32 4.00 4.98
N TYR A 378 -7.22 3.29 5.68
CA TYR A 378 -8.39 2.66 5.08
C TYR A 378 -9.71 3.28 5.50
N SER A 379 -9.71 4.28 6.41
CA SER A 379 -10.92 4.94 6.89
C SER A 379 -11.06 6.41 6.47
N VAL A 380 -10.08 6.95 5.75
CA VAL A 380 -10.12 8.33 5.23
C VAL A 380 -10.19 8.33 3.71
N LYS A 381 -11.06 9.19 3.16
CA LYS A 381 -11.16 9.51 1.73
C LYS A 381 -11.12 11.01 1.49
N LEU A 382 -10.88 11.39 0.23
CA LEU A 382 -11.01 12.79 -0.21
C LEU A 382 -12.48 13.24 -0.21
N GLU A 383 -12.70 14.54 0.02
CA GLU A 383 -14.01 15.16 0.18
C GLU A 383 -14.91 15.01 -1.05
N GLU A 384 -14.31 14.92 -2.25
CA GLU A 384 -15.00 14.69 -3.51
C GLU A 384 -15.81 13.39 -3.51
N TRP A 385 -15.45 12.41 -2.66
CA TRP A 385 -16.14 11.13 -2.50
C TRP A 385 -17.18 11.13 -1.38
N ALA A 386 -17.41 12.25 -0.69
CA ALA A 386 -18.32 12.32 0.47
C ALA A 386 -19.76 11.90 0.16
N TYR A 387 -20.19 12.03 -1.10
CA TYR A 387 -21.51 11.60 -1.56
C TYR A 387 -21.75 10.08 -1.46
N GLU A 388 -20.71 9.28 -1.25
CA GLU A 388 -20.81 7.83 -1.09
C GLU A 388 -21.40 7.44 0.27
N GLU A 389 -21.20 8.25 1.31
CA GLU A 389 -21.56 7.89 2.70
C GLU A 389 -21.05 6.49 3.06
N GLU A 390 -19.77 6.23 2.76
CA GLU A 390 -19.19 4.88 2.74
C GLU A 390 -18.94 4.32 4.15
N TYR A 391 -19.12 3.01 4.25
CA TYR A 391 -18.71 2.16 5.35
C TYR A 391 -17.89 0.99 4.81
N ARG A 392 -16.85 0.59 5.53
CA ARG A 392 -15.98 -0.53 5.16
C ARG A 392 -15.98 -1.62 6.20
N LEU A 393 -16.03 -2.86 5.73
CA LEU A 393 -15.44 -3.97 6.47
C LEU A 393 -13.98 -4.08 6.04
N VAL A 394 -13.08 -4.33 6.99
CA VAL A 394 -11.63 -4.42 6.73
C VAL A 394 -11.09 -5.69 7.36
N ILE A 395 -10.21 -6.37 6.64
CA ILE A 395 -9.38 -7.47 7.14
C ILE A 395 -7.91 -7.09 6.97
N ASN A 396 -7.11 -7.35 8.00
CA ASN A 396 -5.69 -7.02 8.01
C ASN A 396 -4.84 -8.29 7.86
N ASP A 397 -3.77 -8.20 7.09
CA ASP A 397 -2.90 -9.31 6.75
C ASP A 397 -1.69 -9.43 7.69
N ILE A 398 -1.94 -9.38 9.00
CA ILE A 398 -0.87 -9.40 10.00
C ILE A 398 -0.09 -10.74 9.95
N LEU A 399 -0.81 -11.84 9.70
CA LEU A 399 -0.27 -13.20 9.65
C LEU A 399 -0.12 -13.75 8.23
N TYR A 400 -0.22 -12.90 7.20
CA TYR A 400 -0.10 -13.27 5.77
C TYR A 400 -1.16 -14.28 5.26
N GLU A 401 -2.23 -14.51 6.02
CA GLU A 401 -3.33 -15.43 5.70
C GLU A 401 -4.10 -15.02 4.43
N TYR A 402 -4.12 -13.72 4.13
CA TYR A 402 -4.90 -13.12 3.04
C TYR A 402 -4.02 -12.74 1.84
N THR A 403 -2.77 -13.17 1.81
CA THR A 403 -1.87 -12.94 0.66
C THR A 403 -2.48 -13.51 -0.62
N ASP A 404 -3.11 -14.69 -0.54
CA ASP A 404 -3.89 -15.28 -1.64
C ASP A 404 -5.29 -14.63 -1.73
N PRO A 405 -5.65 -14.02 -2.88
CA PRO A 405 -6.99 -13.48 -3.12
C PRO A 405 -8.13 -14.49 -2.92
N ALA A 406 -7.88 -15.80 -3.02
CA ALA A 406 -8.87 -16.82 -2.73
C ALA A 406 -9.34 -16.78 -1.26
N ASN A 407 -8.44 -16.47 -0.33
CA ASN A 407 -8.73 -16.39 1.11
C ASN A 407 -9.46 -15.08 1.50
N ARG A 408 -9.53 -14.10 0.59
CA ARG A 408 -10.22 -12.81 0.80
C ARG A 408 -11.73 -12.87 0.52
N LYS A 409 -12.27 -14.07 0.29
CA LYS A 409 -13.70 -14.32 0.00
C LYS A 409 -14.37 -14.87 1.24
N LEU A 410 -15.02 -14.00 2.02
CA LEU A 410 -15.68 -14.39 3.26
C LEU A 410 -17.18 -14.60 3.04
N THR A 411 -17.72 -15.66 3.62
CA THR A 411 -19.15 -15.97 3.53
C THR A 411 -19.91 -15.18 4.58
N TYR A 412 -20.99 -14.49 4.17
CA TYR A 412 -21.83 -13.72 5.09
C TYR A 412 -23.05 -14.50 5.59
N ASP A 413 -23.57 -14.11 6.75
CA ASP A 413 -24.84 -14.62 7.25
C ASP A 413 -26.01 -14.14 6.38
N PHE A 414 -26.65 -15.08 5.67
CA PHE A 414 -27.78 -14.78 4.78
C PHE A 414 -28.96 -14.11 5.47
N ARG A 415 -29.15 -14.33 6.78
CA ARG A 415 -30.20 -13.67 7.56
C ARG A 415 -30.05 -12.16 7.54
N GLN A 416 -28.82 -11.67 7.42
CA GLN A 416 -28.52 -10.24 7.35
C GLN A 416 -28.68 -9.65 5.95
N LEU A 417 -28.82 -10.46 4.89
CA LEU A 417 -29.21 -9.94 3.57
C LEU A 417 -30.74 -9.73 3.55
N LYS A 418 -31.18 -8.48 3.75
CA LYS A 418 -32.59 -8.11 3.89
C LYS A 418 -33.34 -8.10 2.56
N GLY A 419 -32.73 -7.56 1.53
CA GLY A 419 -33.40 -7.36 0.24
C GLY A 419 -32.45 -7.04 -0.91
N ILE A 420 -33.01 -6.94 -2.12
CA ILE A 420 -32.27 -6.57 -3.34
C ILE A 420 -33.08 -5.54 -4.13
N ILE A 421 -32.40 -4.48 -4.58
CA ILE A 421 -32.94 -3.47 -5.50
C ILE A 421 -32.37 -3.74 -6.88
N PHE A 422 -33.23 -3.99 -7.86
CA PHE A 422 -32.83 -4.13 -9.26
C PHE A 422 -32.60 -2.75 -9.89
N GLY A 423 -31.51 -2.62 -10.64
CA GLY A 423 -31.23 -1.41 -11.40
C GLY A 423 -32.24 -1.18 -12.52
N MET A 424 -32.46 0.09 -12.87
CA MET A 424 -33.46 0.52 -13.86
C MET A 424 -33.29 -0.12 -15.25
N LYS A 425 -32.06 -0.55 -15.59
CA LYS A 425 -31.72 -1.15 -16.88
C LYS A 425 -31.40 -2.64 -16.77
N MET A 426 -31.66 -3.26 -15.62
CA MET A 426 -31.39 -4.69 -15.44
C MET A 426 -32.30 -5.52 -16.36
N PRO A 427 -31.74 -6.44 -17.17
CA PRO A 427 -32.54 -7.36 -17.98
C PRO A 427 -33.48 -8.24 -17.14
N LEU A 428 -34.67 -8.53 -17.68
CA LEU A 428 -35.66 -9.37 -17.01
C LEU A 428 -35.13 -10.79 -16.73
N THR A 429 -34.28 -11.32 -17.61
CA THR A 429 -33.63 -12.64 -17.43
C THR A 429 -32.85 -12.69 -16.12
N ASP A 430 -32.09 -11.64 -15.84
CA ASP A 430 -31.22 -11.55 -14.67
C ASP A 430 -32.04 -11.33 -13.40
N LYS A 431 -33.06 -10.47 -13.46
CA LYS A 431 -34.05 -10.30 -12.37
C LYS A 431 -34.67 -11.65 -12.00
N ARG A 432 -35.14 -12.43 -12.98
CA ARG A 432 -35.74 -13.76 -12.76
C ARG A 432 -34.76 -14.73 -12.13
N GLN A 433 -33.51 -14.74 -12.57
CA GLN A 433 -32.48 -15.62 -12.01
C GLN A 433 -32.15 -15.27 -10.55
N ILE A 434 -32.02 -13.99 -10.22
CA ILE A 434 -31.83 -13.54 -8.83
C ILE A 434 -33.02 -13.94 -7.95
N ILE A 435 -34.26 -13.66 -8.40
CA ILE A 435 -35.46 -14.01 -7.63
C ILE A 435 -35.51 -15.51 -7.35
N LYS A 436 -35.25 -16.34 -8.36
CA LYS A 436 -35.22 -17.81 -8.21
C LYS A 436 -34.17 -18.24 -7.17
N LEU A 437 -32.94 -17.75 -7.30
CA LEU A 437 -31.84 -18.09 -6.39
C LEU A 437 -32.14 -17.69 -4.94
N ILE A 438 -32.67 -16.49 -4.73
CA ILE A 438 -33.03 -16.01 -3.39
C ILE A 438 -34.16 -16.85 -2.80
N ARG A 439 -35.19 -17.21 -3.58
CA ARG A 439 -36.29 -18.07 -3.12
C ARG A 439 -35.78 -19.45 -2.69
N GLU A 440 -34.88 -20.06 -3.47
CA GLU A 440 -34.25 -21.34 -3.12
C GLU A 440 -33.47 -21.23 -1.79
N LYS A 441 -32.70 -20.15 -1.60
CA LYS A 441 -31.97 -19.92 -0.34
C LYS A 441 -32.91 -19.66 0.83
N CYS A 442 -33.99 -18.92 0.63
CA CYS A 442 -34.98 -18.67 1.67
C CYS A 442 -35.71 -19.94 2.08
N ALA A 443 -36.12 -20.78 1.11
CA ALA A 443 -36.73 -22.08 1.39
C ALA A 443 -35.79 -22.99 2.19
N ALA A 444 -34.51 -23.07 1.79
CA ALA A 444 -33.50 -23.85 2.51
C ALA A 444 -33.31 -23.39 3.97
N GLN A 445 -33.53 -22.11 4.27
CA GLN A 445 -33.39 -21.53 5.61
C GLN A 445 -34.73 -21.31 6.32
N LYS A 446 -35.85 -21.78 5.75
CA LYS A 446 -37.21 -21.55 6.26
C LYS A 446 -37.51 -20.05 6.54
N ARG A 447 -37.00 -19.18 5.67
CA ARG A 447 -37.22 -17.73 5.73
C ARG A 447 -38.45 -17.37 4.91
N GLU A 448 -39.47 -16.82 5.56
CA GLU A 448 -40.77 -16.54 4.94
C GLU A 448 -40.79 -15.23 4.13
N GLN A 449 -39.90 -14.30 4.43
CA GLN A 449 -39.91 -12.95 3.87
C GLN A 449 -38.54 -12.52 3.35
N PHE A 450 -38.51 -12.02 2.11
CA PHE A 450 -37.37 -11.35 1.50
C PHE A 450 -37.89 -10.22 0.62
N GLU A 451 -37.21 -9.08 0.64
CA GLU A 451 -37.71 -7.88 -0.03
C GLU A 451 -37.04 -7.68 -1.39
N PHE A 452 -37.84 -7.58 -2.43
CA PHE A 452 -37.39 -7.16 -3.75
C PHE A 452 -37.88 -5.75 -4.06
N TYR A 453 -37.03 -4.97 -4.68
CA TYR A 453 -37.32 -3.60 -5.09
C TYR A 453 -36.87 -3.38 -6.53
N GLU A 454 -37.47 -2.38 -7.17
CA GLU A 454 -37.00 -1.87 -8.45
C GLU A 454 -36.67 -0.39 -8.32
N ALA A 455 -35.46 -0.02 -8.75
CA ALA A 455 -35.02 1.36 -8.79
C ALA A 455 -35.77 2.13 -9.88
N TYR A 456 -36.03 3.41 -9.66
CA TYR A 456 -36.59 4.32 -10.65
C TYR A 456 -36.10 5.75 -10.42
N TYR A 457 -36.14 6.59 -11.46
CA TYR A 457 -35.85 8.01 -11.31
C TYR A 457 -37.09 8.75 -10.82
N ASN A 458 -36.99 9.37 -9.65
CA ASN A 458 -38.06 10.17 -9.08
C ASN A 458 -37.92 11.63 -9.54
N GLN A 459 -38.79 12.06 -10.46
CA GLN A 459 -38.77 13.39 -11.05
C GLN A 459 -38.94 14.52 -10.01
N SER A 460 -39.68 14.26 -8.92
CA SER A 460 -39.96 15.29 -7.90
C SER A 460 -38.73 15.59 -7.02
N THR A 461 -37.91 14.58 -6.75
CA THR A 461 -36.72 14.71 -5.89
C THR A 461 -35.42 14.82 -6.68
N GLY A 462 -35.44 14.49 -7.98
CA GLY A 462 -34.26 14.42 -8.84
C GLY A 462 -33.30 13.29 -8.48
N LYS A 463 -33.74 12.31 -7.68
CA LYS A 463 -32.92 11.20 -7.17
C LYS A 463 -33.40 9.85 -7.69
N ILE A 464 -32.57 8.84 -7.52
CA ILE A 464 -33.01 7.44 -7.64
C ILE A 464 -33.79 7.09 -6.39
N ASP A 465 -34.95 6.48 -6.58
CA ASP A 465 -35.77 5.94 -5.53
C ASP A 465 -36.09 4.47 -5.85
N ARG A 466 -36.80 3.77 -4.97
CA ARG A 466 -37.13 2.36 -5.11
C ARG A 466 -38.57 2.09 -4.73
N PHE A 467 -39.28 1.27 -5.50
CA PHE A 467 -40.59 0.76 -5.10
C PHE A 467 -40.51 -0.72 -4.81
N LYS A 468 -41.32 -1.19 -3.85
CA LYS A 468 -41.33 -2.58 -3.41
C LYS A 468 -42.11 -3.44 -4.40
N LEU A 469 -41.60 -4.63 -4.70
CA LEU A 469 -42.26 -5.60 -5.58
C LEU A 469 -43.14 -6.56 -4.75
N ASP A 470 -44.28 -6.06 -4.27
CA ASP A 470 -45.12 -6.77 -3.28
C ASP A 470 -45.62 -8.15 -3.72
N LEU A 471 -45.82 -8.36 -5.02
CA LEU A 471 -46.21 -9.65 -5.59
C LEU A 471 -45.12 -10.73 -5.45
N PHE A 472 -43.90 -10.35 -5.07
CA PHE A 472 -42.76 -11.26 -4.93
C PHE A 472 -42.32 -11.46 -3.47
N ASN A 473 -42.91 -10.74 -2.50
CA ASN A 473 -42.46 -10.69 -1.10
C ASN A 473 -42.85 -11.90 -0.25
N LYS A 474 -43.93 -12.62 -0.62
CA LYS A 474 -44.30 -13.88 0.05
C LYS A 474 -43.57 -15.04 -0.61
N ILE A 475 -42.75 -15.72 0.17
CA ILE A 475 -42.04 -16.93 -0.23
C ILE A 475 -42.97 -18.08 0.16
N LEU A 476 -43.70 -18.62 -0.81
CA LEU A 476 -44.56 -19.79 -0.62
C LEU A 476 -43.74 -21.01 -0.20
#